data_AF-C5K4E9-F1
#
_entry.id   AF-C5K4E9-F1
#
_cell.length_a   1.000
_cell.length_b   1.000
_cell.length_c   1.000
_cell.angle_alpha   90.00
_cell.angle_beta   90.00
_cell.angle_gamma   90.00
#
_symmetry.space_group_name_H-M   'P 1'
#
loop_
_entity.id
_entity.type
_entity.pdbx_description
1 polymer ?
#
loop_
_entity_poly.entity_id
_entity_poly.type
_entity_poly.pdbx_seq_one_letter_code
_entity_poly.pdbx_strand_id
1 'polypeptide(L)'
;MAGGSTLHIVSSAAAKHQRPVVACDLDEVLGQYLATYTKWHNRVYGTHLRVSDFFTYRFWEVQGGTAQEAIEKCYIFHESPEFKSGIPLVPGAQEYVRKITNFAEVHIVTSRQEQIRQDTYDWVFANFGIPSNRVHLGNHFGLSGKKTSKADMCKAIGATLLIDDNPMYINDALSHGFGGILYDYDHGYGWSHDPESPLPRETVVATNWQEVYECVRSMLPLAVTVAPSPPPSPSTTATTKMENDKHVVEDLIEVRA
;
A
#
# COMPACT_ATOMS: atom_id res chain seq x y z
N MET A 1 -58.53 20.07 -7.90
CA MET A 1 -57.26 20.24 -7.14
C MET A 1 -57.14 19.06 -6.18
N ALA A 2 -56.46 17.99 -6.60
CA ALA A 2 -56.05 16.89 -5.73
C ALA A 2 -54.74 16.34 -6.30
N GLY A 3 -53.62 16.79 -5.75
CA GLY A 3 -52.28 16.33 -6.12
C GLY A 3 -51.82 15.25 -5.15
N GLY A 4 -51.76 14.01 -5.61
CA GLY A 4 -51.14 12.90 -4.88
C GLY A 4 -49.62 13.02 -4.95
N SER A 5 -48.98 13.22 -3.80
CA SER A 5 -47.52 13.15 -3.68
C SER A 5 -47.10 11.69 -3.54
N THR A 6 -46.43 11.17 -4.56
CA THR A 6 -45.79 9.85 -4.54
C THR A 6 -44.45 9.98 -3.83
N LEU A 7 -44.33 9.36 -2.66
CA LEU A 7 -43.05 9.24 -1.95
C LEU A 7 -42.13 8.33 -2.76
N HIS A 8 -41.15 8.93 -3.44
CA HIS A 8 -40.04 8.21 -4.03
C HIS A 8 -39.16 7.65 -2.92
N ILE A 9 -39.23 6.34 -2.68
CA ILE A 9 -38.21 5.62 -1.91
C ILE A 9 -36.95 5.61 -2.77
N VAL A 10 -35.99 6.47 -2.43
CA VAL A 10 -34.67 6.44 -3.02
C VAL A 10 -33.96 5.21 -2.44
N SER A 11 -33.86 4.16 -3.26
CA SER A 11 -33.03 2.99 -2.98
C SER A 11 -31.59 3.47 -2.71
N SER A 12 -31.14 3.41 -1.46
CA SER A 12 -29.73 3.63 -1.16
C SER A 12 -28.94 2.52 -1.84
N ALA A 13 -28.10 2.88 -2.81
CA ALA A 13 -27.11 1.96 -3.32
C ALA A 13 -26.23 1.54 -2.14
N ALA A 14 -26.21 0.25 -1.83
CA ALA A 14 -25.31 -0.31 -0.84
C ALA A 14 -23.88 0.17 -1.13
N ALA A 15 -23.28 0.91 -0.22
CA ALA A 15 -21.89 1.34 -0.34
C ALA A 15 -21.02 0.08 -0.47
N LYS A 16 -20.48 -0.16 -1.67
CA LYS A 16 -19.43 -1.16 -1.87
C LYS A 16 -18.33 -0.82 -0.86
N HIS A 17 -18.11 -1.71 0.10
CA HIS A 17 -17.00 -1.55 1.04
C HIS A 17 -15.72 -1.60 0.21
N GLN A 18 -15.11 -0.45 -0.04
CA GLN A 18 -13.80 -0.39 -0.66
C GLN A 18 -12.79 -0.97 0.32
N ARG A 19 -11.89 -1.82 -0.20
CA ARG A 19 -10.80 -2.36 0.62
C ARG A 19 -9.96 -1.18 1.13
N PRO A 20 -9.51 -1.18 2.40
CA PRO A 20 -8.62 -0.14 2.87
C PRO A 20 -7.37 -0.05 2.00
N VAL A 21 -6.90 1.17 1.75
CA VAL A 21 -5.69 1.41 0.94
C VAL A 21 -4.53 1.73 1.88
N VAL A 22 -3.45 0.97 1.75
CA VAL A 22 -2.18 1.18 2.45
C VAL A 22 -1.16 1.71 1.46
N ALA A 23 -0.61 2.88 1.76
CA ALA A 23 0.51 3.44 1.04
C ALA A 23 1.83 2.97 1.67
N CYS A 24 2.78 2.57 0.85
CA CYS A 24 4.07 2.05 1.28
C CYS A 24 5.18 2.73 0.49
N ASP A 25 6.21 3.24 1.17
CA ASP A 25 7.42 3.66 0.49
C ASP A 25 8.18 2.46 -0.12
N LEU A 26 9.14 2.76 -0.98
CA LEU A 26 9.95 1.77 -1.68
C LEU A 26 11.37 1.68 -1.11
N ASP A 27 12.13 2.78 -1.13
CA ASP A 27 13.55 2.76 -0.75
C ASP A 27 13.66 2.65 0.77
N GLU A 28 14.50 1.74 1.27
CA GLU A 28 14.67 1.37 2.68
C GLU A 28 13.41 0.85 3.40
N VAL A 29 12.29 0.67 2.69
CA VAL A 29 11.09 -0.02 3.20
C VAL A 29 10.88 -1.36 2.49
N LEU A 30 10.94 -1.36 1.16
CA LEU A 30 10.81 -2.56 0.32
C LEU A 30 12.14 -3.00 -0.29
N GLY A 31 12.99 -2.05 -0.68
CA GLY A 31 14.29 -2.31 -1.31
C GLY A 31 15.42 -1.56 -0.62
N GLN A 32 16.55 -2.23 -0.44
CA GLN A 32 17.78 -1.70 0.17
C GLN A 32 18.56 -0.83 -0.83
N TYR A 33 17.98 0.31 -1.19
CA TYR A 33 18.56 1.26 -2.15
C TYR A 33 19.91 1.75 -1.68
N LEU A 34 20.01 2.14 -0.41
CA LEU A 34 21.21 2.77 0.13
C LEU A 34 22.38 1.79 0.15
N ALA A 35 22.14 0.52 0.50
CA ALA A 35 23.17 -0.52 0.42
C ALA A 35 23.76 -0.65 -0.99
N THR A 36 22.90 -0.56 -2.02
CA THR A 36 23.32 -0.63 -3.43
C THR A 36 24.02 0.65 -3.88
N TYR A 37 23.50 1.81 -3.49
CA TYR A 37 24.10 3.12 -3.73
C TYR A 37 25.50 3.21 -3.13
N THR A 38 25.66 2.82 -1.86
CA THR A 38 26.93 2.83 -1.14
C THR A 38 27.97 1.93 -1.82
N LYS A 39 27.57 0.74 -2.28
CA LYS A 39 28.45 -0.15 -3.05
C LYS A 39 28.97 0.53 -4.32
N TRP A 40 28.07 1.14 -5.09
CA TRP A 40 28.44 1.89 -6.29
C TRP A 40 29.34 3.09 -5.95
N HIS A 41 28.97 3.91 -4.97
CA HIS A 41 29.70 5.10 -4.58
C HIS A 41 31.11 4.77 -4.12
N ASN A 42 31.28 3.71 -3.31
CA ASN A 42 32.58 3.22 -2.87
C ASN A 42 33.45 2.80 -4.06
N ARG A 43 32.89 2.08 -5.04
CA ARG A 43 33.61 1.67 -6.24
C ARG A 43 34.01 2.87 -7.12
N VAL A 44 33.11 3.82 -7.35
CA VAL A 44 33.34 4.94 -8.28
C VAL A 44 34.25 6.01 -7.69
N TYR A 45 34.10 6.31 -6.39
CA TYR A 45 34.81 7.42 -5.74
C TYR A 45 35.92 6.96 -4.78
N GLY A 46 36.19 5.65 -4.68
CA GLY A 46 37.22 5.11 -3.78
C GLY A 46 36.92 5.32 -2.30
N THR A 47 35.65 5.45 -1.95
CA THR A 47 35.19 5.66 -0.56
C THR A 47 34.93 4.32 0.14
N HIS A 48 34.68 4.38 1.46
CA HIS A 48 34.44 3.20 2.30
C HIS A 48 33.18 3.39 3.16
N LEU A 49 32.18 4.09 2.61
CA LEU A 49 30.92 4.35 3.30
C LEU A 49 30.16 3.05 3.57
N ARG A 50 29.34 3.07 4.61
CA ARG A 50 28.42 2.03 5.04
C ARG A 50 27.03 2.64 5.18
N VAL A 51 25.99 1.83 5.13
CA VAL A 51 24.60 2.28 5.39
C VAL A 51 24.51 3.02 6.73
N SER A 52 25.17 2.49 7.77
CA SER A 52 25.22 3.08 9.12
C SER A 52 25.89 4.45 9.19
N ASP A 53 26.63 4.87 8.16
CA ASP A 53 27.26 6.20 8.14
C ASP A 53 26.23 7.29 7.76
N PHE A 54 25.09 6.90 7.20
CA PHE A 54 24.01 7.82 6.85
C PHE A 54 23.10 8.06 8.05
N PHE A 55 23.33 9.17 8.75
CA PHE A 55 22.46 9.68 9.82
C PHE A 55 21.42 10.69 9.31
N THR A 56 21.38 10.95 8.00
CA THR A 56 20.47 11.91 7.37
C THR A 56 20.22 11.54 5.90
N TYR A 57 19.06 11.91 5.36
CA TYR A 57 18.76 11.81 3.92
C TYR A 57 19.53 12.83 3.07
N ARG A 58 20.21 13.78 3.71
CA ARG A 58 21.08 14.76 3.05
C ARG A 58 22.41 14.12 2.71
N PHE A 59 22.46 13.33 1.64
CA PHE A 59 23.64 12.51 1.30
C PHE A 59 24.95 13.30 1.24
N TRP A 60 24.92 14.58 0.83
CA TRP A 60 26.09 15.45 0.79
C TRP A 60 26.75 15.70 2.16
N GLU A 61 26.00 15.55 3.25
CA GLU A 61 26.54 15.69 4.62
C GLU A 61 27.37 14.47 5.04
N VAL A 62 27.17 13.34 4.37
CA VAL A 62 27.85 12.06 4.66
C VAL A 62 28.98 11.82 3.66
N GLN A 63 28.68 11.96 2.36
CA GLN A 63 29.64 11.68 1.29
C GLN A 63 30.50 12.90 0.90
N GLY A 64 30.22 14.07 1.46
CA GLY A 64 30.83 15.34 1.10
C GLY A 64 30.27 15.96 -0.19
N GLY A 65 30.70 17.20 -0.47
CA GLY A 65 30.24 18.01 -1.60
C GLY A 65 28.99 18.83 -1.29
N THR A 66 28.23 19.13 -2.32
CA THR A 66 27.01 19.95 -2.29
C THR A 66 25.76 19.09 -2.48
N ALA A 67 24.59 19.65 -2.13
CA ALA A 67 23.31 18.99 -2.39
C ALA A 67 23.09 18.70 -3.89
N GLN A 68 23.56 19.61 -4.77
CA GLN A 68 23.46 19.44 -6.21
C GLN A 68 24.32 18.26 -6.70
N GLU A 69 25.57 18.16 -6.24
CA GLU A 69 26.45 17.03 -6.58
C GLU A 69 25.89 15.70 -6.06
N ALA A 70 25.23 15.70 -4.89
CA ALA A 70 24.57 14.51 -4.38
C ALA A 70 23.41 14.06 -5.27
N ILE A 71 22.59 15.00 -5.76
CA ILE A 71 21.53 14.71 -6.73
C ILE A 71 22.15 14.14 -8.01
N GLU A 72 23.17 14.80 -8.57
CA GLU A 72 23.85 14.33 -9.79
C GLU A 72 24.43 12.92 -9.62
N LYS A 73 25.02 12.60 -8.47
CA LYS A 73 25.47 11.25 -8.14
C LYS A 73 24.33 10.23 -8.16
N CYS A 74 23.14 10.55 -7.63
CA CYS A 74 21.99 9.65 -7.72
C CYS A 74 21.58 9.42 -9.18
N TYR A 75 21.60 10.45 -10.03
CA TYR A 75 21.33 10.31 -11.47
C TYR A 75 22.34 9.39 -12.16
N ILE A 76 23.64 9.54 -11.86
CA ILE A 76 24.69 8.66 -12.41
C ILE A 76 24.52 7.23 -11.88
N PHE A 77 24.20 7.07 -10.59
CA PHE A 77 23.94 5.77 -9.99
C PHE A 77 22.80 5.02 -10.66
N HIS A 78 21.71 5.71 -11.04
CA HIS A 78 20.58 5.08 -11.72
C HIS A 78 20.93 4.48 -13.09
N GLU A 79 22.01 4.94 -13.72
CA GLU A 79 22.53 4.38 -14.97
C GLU A 79 23.62 3.32 -14.74
N SER A 80 23.98 3.05 -13.48
CA SER A 80 25.03 2.09 -13.13
C SER A 80 24.56 0.64 -13.25
N PRO A 81 25.48 -0.31 -13.53
CA PRO A 81 25.18 -1.74 -13.48
C PRO A 81 24.63 -2.19 -12.13
N GLU A 82 25.08 -1.60 -11.01
CA GLU A 82 24.59 -1.93 -9.67
C GLU A 82 23.10 -1.66 -9.53
N PHE A 83 22.61 -0.51 -10.00
CA PHE A 83 21.19 -0.20 -9.97
C PHE A 83 20.40 -1.06 -10.96
N LYS A 84 20.88 -1.20 -12.20
CA LYS A 84 20.19 -1.96 -13.26
C LYS A 84 20.11 -3.46 -13.00
N SER A 85 21.01 -4.00 -12.16
CA SER A 85 20.94 -5.40 -11.72
C SER A 85 19.83 -5.66 -10.69
N GLY A 86 19.18 -4.61 -10.20
CA GLY A 86 18.11 -4.66 -9.23
C GLY A 86 18.58 -4.38 -7.80
N ILE A 87 17.71 -3.72 -7.04
CA ILE A 87 17.90 -3.44 -5.62
C ILE A 87 17.53 -4.70 -4.80
N PRO A 88 18.34 -5.12 -3.82
CA PRO A 88 17.98 -6.20 -2.91
C PRO A 88 16.73 -5.88 -2.10
N LEU A 89 15.90 -6.89 -1.83
CA LEU A 89 14.72 -6.71 -0.99
C LEU A 89 15.09 -6.48 0.48
N VAL A 90 14.32 -5.66 1.17
CA VAL A 90 14.31 -5.63 2.63
C VAL A 90 13.77 -6.96 3.16
N PRO A 91 14.40 -7.60 4.16
CA PRO A 91 13.98 -8.90 4.68
C PRO A 91 12.51 -8.92 5.12
N GLY A 92 11.76 -9.92 4.64
CA GLY A 92 10.34 -10.10 4.95
C GLY A 92 9.38 -9.24 4.11
N ALA A 93 9.85 -8.21 3.40
CA ALA A 93 8.99 -7.27 2.66
C ALA A 93 8.01 -7.99 1.72
N GLN A 94 8.54 -8.86 0.86
CA GLN A 94 7.74 -9.59 -0.14
C GLN A 94 6.66 -10.47 0.50
N GLU A 95 7.00 -11.16 1.59
CA GLU A 95 6.08 -12.05 2.29
C GLU A 95 4.94 -11.27 2.95
N TYR A 96 5.28 -10.24 3.71
CA TYR A 96 4.30 -9.52 4.51
C TYR A 96 3.45 -8.55 3.69
N VAL A 97 4.00 -7.93 2.64
CA VAL A 97 3.19 -7.21 1.64
C VAL A 97 2.15 -8.15 1.04
N ARG A 98 2.53 -9.37 0.65
CA ARG A 98 1.56 -10.38 0.16
C ARG A 98 0.49 -10.68 1.21
N LYS A 99 0.84 -10.83 2.48
CA LYS A 99 -0.15 -11.03 3.56
C LYS A 99 -1.09 -9.83 3.71
N ILE A 100 -0.60 -8.60 3.62
CA ILE A 100 -1.42 -7.36 3.66
C ILE A 100 -2.38 -7.32 2.48
N THR A 101 -1.92 -7.72 1.28
CA THR A 101 -2.76 -7.75 0.08
C THR A 101 -3.94 -8.72 0.15
N ASN A 102 -4.05 -9.56 1.19
CA ASN A 102 -5.23 -10.39 1.42
C ASN A 102 -6.43 -9.61 1.97
N PHE A 103 -6.21 -8.46 2.62
CA PHE A 103 -7.29 -7.69 3.25
C PHE A 103 -7.24 -6.18 2.94
N ALA A 104 -6.12 -5.65 2.46
CA ALA A 104 -5.98 -4.27 2.00
C ALA A 104 -5.47 -4.19 0.56
N GLU A 105 -5.67 -3.04 -0.09
CA GLU A 105 -5.00 -2.71 -1.35
C GLU A 105 -3.69 -1.97 -1.03
N VAL A 106 -2.56 -2.48 -1.52
CA VAL A 106 -1.24 -1.87 -1.31
C VAL A 106 -0.86 -1.04 -2.53
N HIS A 107 -0.49 0.20 -2.28
CA HIS A 107 0.06 1.15 -3.26
C HIS A 107 1.47 1.53 -2.85
N ILE A 108 2.34 1.69 -3.85
CA ILE A 108 3.69 2.20 -3.63
C ILE A 108 3.67 3.72 -3.83
N VAL A 109 4.15 4.48 -2.85
CA VAL A 109 4.30 5.93 -2.92
C VAL A 109 5.76 6.29 -2.64
N THR A 110 6.50 6.71 -3.66
CA THR A 110 7.96 6.86 -3.56
C THR A 110 8.42 8.23 -4.04
N SER A 111 9.49 8.75 -3.44
CA SER A 111 10.11 10.03 -3.83
C SER A 111 11.04 9.93 -5.03
N ARG A 112 11.23 8.72 -5.59
CA ARG A 112 12.05 8.45 -6.78
C ARG A 112 11.73 9.39 -7.95
N GLN A 113 12.76 9.64 -8.74
CA GLN A 113 12.73 10.53 -9.89
C GLN A 113 11.93 9.92 -11.04
N GLU A 114 11.30 10.78 -11.81
CA GLU A 114 10.51 10.42 -12.99
C GLU A 114 11.33 9.64 -14.04
N GLN A 115 12.61 9.96 -14.19
CA GLN A 115 13.52 9.31 -15.16
C GLN A 115 13.58 7.79 -14.98
N ILE A 116 13.48 7.30 -13.74
CA ILE A 116 13.61 5.87 -13.41
C ILE A 116 12.25 5.20 -13.22
N ARG A 117 11.18 5.78 -13.79
CA ARG A 117 9.81 5.25 -13.68
C ARG A 117 9.74 3.79 -14.15
N GLN A 118 10.28 3.49 -15.34
CA GLN A 118 10.17 2.15 -15.90
C GLN A 118 10.96 1.13 -15.07
N ASP A 119 12.20 1.45 -14.68
CA ASP A 119 12.99 0.58 -13.79
C ASP A 119 12.26 0.31 -12.46
N THR A 120 11.60 1.34 -11.91
CA THR A 120 10.82 1.23 -10.67
C THR A 120 9.60 0.35 -10.86
N TYR A 121 8.86 0.51 -11.95
CA TYR A 121 7.68 -0.31 -12.27
C TYR A 121 8.04 -1.78 -12.46
N ASP A 122 9.09 -2.05 -13.23
CA ASP A 122 9.52 -3.41 -13.52
C ASP A 122 10.02 -4.10 -12.25
N TRP A 123 10.82 -3.40 -11.42
CA TRP A 123 11.29 -3.94 -10.16
C TRP A 123 10.14 -4.22 -9.17
N VAL A 124 9.19 -3.30 -9.03
CA VAL A 124 8.02 -3.49 -8.14
C VAL A 124 7.15 -4.65 -8.63
N PHE A 125 6.88 -4.73 -9.93
CA PHE A 125 6.07 -5.80 -10.50
C PHE A 125 6.75 -7.17 -10.34
N ALA A 126 8.04 -7.27 -10.67
CA ALA A 126 8.80 -8.51 -10.57
C ALA A 126 8.84 -9.07 -9.13
N ASN A 127 8.95 -8.19 -8.14
CA ASN A 127 9.08 -8.60 -6.74
C ASN A 127 7.73 -8.75 -6.02
N PHE A 128 6.75 -7.89 -6.28
CA PHE A 128 5.52 -7.82 -5.48
C PHE A 128 4.25 -8.13 -6.30
N GLY A 129 4.33 -8.24 -7.62
CA GLY A 129 3.16 -8.38 -8.50
C GLY A 129 2.24 -7.16 -8.47
N ILE A 130 2.72 -6.01 -7.96
CA ILE A 130 1.96 -4.76 -7.91
C ILE A 130 2.07 -4.09 -9.30
N PRO A 131 0.94 -3.84 -10.00
CA PRO A 131 0.92 -3.21 -11.31
C PRO A 131 1.28 -1.73 -11.23
N SER A 132 1.77 -1.18 -12.34
CA SER A 132 2.26 0.21 -12.45
C SER A 132 1.23 1.28 -12.07
N ASN A 133 -0.07 1.04 -12.26
CA ASN A 133 -1.12 1.97 -11.85
C ASN A 133 -1.28 2.09 -10.32
N ARG A 134 -0.61 1.24 -9.54
CA ARG A 134 -0.50 1.32 -8.08
C ARG A 134 0.88 1.77 -7.60
N VAL A 135 1.70 2.31 -8.50
CA VAL A 135 3.04 2.83 -8.19
C VAL A 135 3.10 4.32 -8.55
N HIS A 136 3.24 5.16 -7.52
CA HIS A 136 3.12 6.61 -7.58
C HIS A 136 4.47 7.25 -7.26
N LEU A 137 5.00 8.04 -8.21
CA LEU A 137 6.29 8.71 -8.07
C LEU A 137 6.09 10.19 -7.76
N GLY A 138 6.64 10.64 -6.64
CA GLY A 138 6.61 12.03 -6.18
C GLY A 138 7.65 12.92 -6.83
N ASN A 139 8.71 12.33 -7.43
CA ASN A 139 9.76 13.04 -8.18
C ASN A 139 10.44 14.16 -7.35
N HIS A 140 10.58 13.98 -6.03
CA HIS A 140 11.06 15.02 -5.12
C HIS A 140 12.48 15.50 -5.48
N PHE A 141 13.33 14.57 -5.91
CA PHE A 141 14.71 14.82 -6.33
C PHE A 141 14.86 14.95 -7.85
N GLY A 142 13.75 15.15 -8.57
CA GLY A 142 13.77 15.39 -10.01
C GLY A 142 14.40 16.74 -10.36
N LEU A 143 15.25 16.75 -11.40
CA LEU A 143 15.80 17.96 -12.03
C LEU A 143 14.76 18.70 -12.88
N SER A 144 13.69 18.03 -13.27
CA SER A 144 12.57 18.61 -14.03
C SER A 144 11.27 17.84 -13.75
N GLY A 145 10.15 18.36 -14.25
CA GLY A 145 8.83 17.76 -14.08
C GLY A 145 8.12 18.17 -12.79
N LYS A 146 6.86 17.71 -12.65
CA LYS A 146 6.04 17.99 -11.47
C LYS A 146 6.58 17.22 -10.26
N LYS A 147 6.62 17.88 -9.10
CA LYS A 147 6.84 17.25 -7.80
C LYS A 147 5.52 17.13 -7.06
N THR A 148 5.25 15.99 -6.45
CA THR A 148 4.01 15.72 -5.71
C THR A 148 4.37 15.10 -4.37
N SER A 149 3.88 15.67 -3.26
CA SER A 149 4.17 15.17 -1.92
C SER A 149 3.60 13.76 -1.71
N LYS A 150 4.15 13.02 -0.74
CA LYS A 150 3.59 11.72 -0.35
C LYS A 150 2.18 11.86 0.22
N ALA A 151 1.90 12.89 1.02
CA ALA A 151 0.55 13.17 1.52
C ALA A 151 -0.47 13.41 0.38
N ASP A 152 -0.10 14.18 -0.65
CA ASP A 152 -0.97 14.40 -1.82
C ASP A 152 -1.21 13.11 -2.61
N MET A 153 -0.17 12.29 -2.82
CA MET A 153 -0.30 10.98 -3.45
C MET A 153 -1.22 10.07 -2.63
N CYS A 154 -1.02 9.99 -1.31
CA CYS A 154 -1.86 9.21 -0.38
C CYS A 154 -3.32 9.65 -0.44
N LYS A 155 -3.58 10.95 -0.41
CA LYS A 155 -4.92 11.52 -0.53
C LYS A 155 -5.58 11.14 -1.86
N ALA A 156 -4.85 11.22 -2.97
CA ALA A 156 -5.37 10.94 -4.30
C ALA A 156 -5.80 9.47 -4.48
N ILE A 157 -5.12 8.54 -3.81
CA ILE A 157 -5.43 7.10 -3.86
C ILE A 157 -6.38 6.64 -2.76
N GLY A 158 -6.81 7.54 -1.86
CA GLY A 158 -7.65 7.19 -0.71
C GLY A 158 -6.94 6.35 0.35
N ALA A 159 -5.61 6.47 0.47
CA ALA A 159 -4.86 5.79 1.51
C ALA A 159 -5.22 6.33 2.90
N THR A 160 -5.28 5.42 3.87
CA THR A 160 -5.54 5.77 5.29
C THR A 160 -4.31 5.57 6.17
N LEU A 161 -3.25 4.98 5.63
CA LEU A 161 -2.04 4.60 6.34
C LEU A 161 -0.83 4.73 5.40
N LEU A 162 0.25 5.34 5.89
CA LEU A 162 1.56 5.39 5.24
C LEU A 162 2.59 4.57 6.04
N ILE A 163 3.34 3.71 5.36
CA ILE A 163 4.54 3.04 5.88
C ILE A 163 5.75 3.68 5.20
N ASP A 164 6.65 4.26 5.99
CA ASP A 164 7.78 5.06 5.50
C ASP A 164 8.95 4.97 6.49
N ASP A 165 10.19 5.00 6.01
CA ASP A 165 11.38 5.03 6.87
C ASP A 165 11.77 6.45 7.29
N ASN A 166 11.15 7.47 6.69
CA ASN A 166 11.46 8.87 6.92
C ASN A 166 10.52 9.53 7.94
N PRO A 167 11.04 9.97 9.12
CA PRO A 167 10.22 10.66 10.12
C PRO A 167 9.48 11.89 9.59
N MET A 168 10.06 12.64 8.63
CA MET A 168 9.40 13.80 8.04
C MET A 168 8.15 13.42 7.25
N TYR A 169 8.18 12.32 6.50
CA TYR A 169 7.00 11.85 5.75
C TYR A 169 5.94 11.26 6.66
N ILE A 170 6.34 10.60 7.76
CA ILE A 170 5.41 10.15 8.79
C ILE A 170 4.73 11.35 9.47
N ASN A 171 5.49 12.37 9.86
CA ASN A 171 4.93 13.60 10.44
C ASN A 171 3.97 14.32 9.47
N ASP A 172 4.35 14.45 8.20
CA ASP A 172 3.50 15.02 7.16
C ASP A 172 2.18 14.22 7.02
N ALA A 173 2.28 12.89 7.01
CA ALA A 173 1.11 12.02 6.92
C ALA A 173 0.16 12.17 8.12
N LEU A 174 0.70 12.18 9.35
CA LEU A 174 -0.08 12.37 10.57
C LEU A 174 -0.77 13.74 10.59
N SER A 175 -0.09 14.80 10.13
CA SER A 175 -0.66 16.16 10.06
C SER A 175 -1.86 16.27 9.09
N HIS A 176 -1.94 15.37 8.12
CA HIS A 176 -3.04 15.25 7.17
C HIS A 176 -4.12 14.24 7.59
N GLY A 177 -4.00 13.66 8.79
CA GLY A 177 -4.98 12.73 9.36
C GLY A 177 -4.86 11.28 8.87
N PHE A 178 -3.75 10.92 8.22
CA PHE A 178 -3.44 9.52 7.92
C PHE A 178 -2.83 8.84 9.15
N GLY A 179 -2.95 7.52 9.25
CA GLY A 179 -2.06 6.73 10.11
C GLY A 179 -0.64 6.71 9.55
N GLY A 180 0.35 6.52 10.42
CA GLY A 180 1.75 6.41 10.05
C GLY A 180 2.45 5.29 10.81
N ILE A 181 3.25 4.49 10.09
CA ILE A 181 4.20 3.53 10.66
C ILE A 181 5.58 3.94 10.18
N LEU A 182 6.43 4.39 11.12
CA LEU A 182 7.86 4.57 10.85
C LEU A 182 8.50 3.19 10.75
N TYR A 183 9.15 2.89 9.62
CA TYR A 183 9.90 1.67 9.43
C TYR A 183 11.40 1.91 9.69
N ASP A 184 11.94 1.28 10.72
CA ASP A 184 13.34 1.45 11.17
C ASP A 184 14.01 0.07 11.29
N TYR A 185 14.44 -0.46 10.14
CA TYR A 185 14.87 -1.86 10.03
C TYR A 185 16.01 -2.18 11.01
N ASP A 186 15.75 -3.08 11.96
CA ASP A 186 16.68 -3.49 13.03
C ASP A 186 17.28 -2.32 13.82
N HIS A 187 16.55 -1.20 13.92
CA HIS A 187 17.06 0.07 14.49
C HIS A 187 18.34 0.59 13.82
N GLY A 188 18.51 0.25 12.54
CA GLY A 188 19.72 0.51 11.77
C GLY A 188 19.71 1.82 11.00
N TYR A 189 18.56 2.51 10.92
CA TYR A 189 18.42 3.71 10.11
C TYR A 189 18.75 4.95 10.93
N GLY A 190 19.99 5.44 10.78
CA GLY A 190 20.48 6.58 11.55
C GLY A 190 19.63 7.84 11.41
N TRP A 191 19.00 8.04 10.24
CA TRP A 191 18.08 9.16 9.99
C TRP A 191 16.73 9.03 10.69
N SER A 192 16.31 7.83 11.07
CA SER A 192 15.04 7.60 11.79
C SER A 192 15.11 8.08 13.24
N HIS A 193 16.31 8.39 13.74
CA HIS A 193 16.58 8.91 15.09
C HIS A 193 17.02 10.38 15.10
N ASP A 194 16.85 11.10 14.00
CA ASP A 194 17.25 12.52 13.89
C ASP A 194 16.46 13.39 14.89
N PRO A 195 17.12 14.03 15.88
CA PRO A 195 16.45 14.87 16.86
C PRO A 195 15.78 16.11 16.25
N GLU A 196 16.16 16.52 15.03
CA GLU A 196 15.54 17.63 14.31
C GLU A 196 14.20 17.24 13.66
N SER A 197 13.88 15.94 13.60
CA SER A 197 12.61 15.41 13.09
C SER A 197 11.88 14.58 14.14
N PRO A 198 11.51 15.15 15.30
CA PRO A 198 10.88 14.39 16.37
C PRO A 198 9.52 13.86 15.90
N LEU A 199 9.25 12.60 16.22
CA LEU A 199 7.94 11.99 16.04
C LEU A 199 7.07 12.20 17.28
N PRO A 200 5.74 12.33 17.13
CA PRO A 200 4.80 12.19 18.22
C PRO A 200 5.06 10.92 19.03
N ARG A 201 4.84 10.97 20.35
CA ARG A 201 5.12 9.82 21.23
C ARG A 201 4.29 8.59 20.88
N GLU A 202 3.14 8.82 20.27
CA GLU A 202 2.18 7.81 19.87
C GLU A 202 2.46 7.24 18.47
N THR A 203 3.49 7.74 17.77
CA THR A 203 3.88 7.19 16.46
C THR A 203 4.34 5.76 16.61
N VAL A 204 3.80 4.90 15.75
CA VAL A 204 4.19 3.50 15.70
C VAL A 204 5.50 3.38 14.94
N VAL A 205 6.47 2.72 15.57
CA VAL A 205 7.75 2.35 14.97
C VAL A 205 7.77 0.83 14.83
N ALA A 206 8.11 0.35 13.64
CA ALA A 206 8.26 -1.07 13.35
C ALA A 206 9.67 -1.34 12.84
N THR A 207 10.30 -2.38 13.36
CA THR A 207 11.71 -2.72 13.09
C THR A 207 11.90 -3.84 12.08
N ASN A 208 10.80 -4.49 11.73
CA ASN A 208 10.76 -5.60 10.78
C ASN A 208 9.36 -5.71 10.20
N TRP A 209 9.24 -6.48 9.11
CA TRP A 209 7.97 -6.58 8.38
C TRP A 209 6.88 -7.36 9.12
N GLN A 210 7.22 -8.16 10.13
CA GLN A 210 6.23 -8.79 11.00
C GLN A 210 5.52 -7.74 11.85
N GLU A 211 6.27 -6.84 12.48
CA GLU A 211 5.70 -5.73 13.26
C GLU A 211 4.87 -4.80 12.39
N VAL A 212 5.34 -4.47 11.18
CA VAL A 212 4.54 -3.69 10.21
C VAL A 212 3.19 -4.37 9.96
N TYR A 213 3.18 -5.68 9.70
CA TYR A 213 1.96 -6.42 9.45
C TYR A 213 1.00 -6.42 10.65
N GLU A 214 1.51 -6.61 11.86
CA GLU A 214 0.73 -6.57 13.10
C GLU A 214 0.11 -5.18 13.31
N CYS A 215 0.90 -4.12 13.09
CA CYS A 215 0.45 -2.73 13.18
C CYS A 215 -0.63 -2.42 12.14
N VAL A 216 -0.42 -2.79 10.88
CA VAL A 216 -1.40 -2.63 9.79
C VAL A 216 -2.71 -3.33 10.14
N ARG A 217 -2.66 -4.56 10.69
CA ARG A 217 -3.86 -5.28 11.13
C ARG A 217 -4.61 -4.60 12.27
N SER A 218 -3.89 -3.93 13.17
CA SER A 218 -4.48 -3.22 14.30
C SER A 218 -5.06 -1.86 13.89
N MET A 219 -4.43 -1.17 12.94
CA MET A 219 -4.81 0.18 12.54
C MET A 219 -5.94 0.22 11.51
N LEU A 220 -6.02 -0.79 10.64
CA LEU A 220 -7.07 -0.83 9.64
C LEU A 220 -8.37 -1.39 10.25
N PRO A 221 -9.52 -0.75 9.99
CA PRO A 221 -10.78 -1.31 10.42
C PRO A 221 -10.97 -2.68 9.76
N LEU A 222 -11.23 -3.71 10.58
CA LEU A 222 -11.59 -5.02 10.07
C LEU A 222 -12.86 -4.84 9.22
N ALA A 223 -12.77 -5.10 7.93
CA ALA A 223 -13.94 -5.17 7.08
C ALA A 223 -14.85 -6.28 7.64
N VAL A 224 -16.01 -5.89 8.18
CA VAL A 224 -17.04 -6.86 8.58
C VAL A 224 -17.51 -7.54 7.30
N THR A 225 -17.09 -8.78 7.08
CA THR A 225 -17.69 -9.63 6.04
C THR A 225 -19.10 -9.97 6.50
N VAL A 226 -20.09 -9.21 6.06
CA VAL A 226 -21.49 -9.62 6.18
C VAL A 226 -21.68 -10.80 5.23
N ALA A 227 -21.90 -12.00 5.77
CA ALA A 227 -22.26 -13.15 4.97
C ALA A 227 -23.49 -12.82 4.10
N PRO A 228 -23.54 -13.24 2.83
CA PRO A 228 -24.72 -13.03 2.01
C PRO A 228 -25.93 -13.64 2.72
N SER A 229 -26.99 -12.85 2.89
CA SER A 229 -28.24 -13.35 3.47
C SER A 229 -28.74 -14.55 2.65
N PRO A 230 -29.19 -15.63 3.30
CA PRO A 230 -29.74 -16.77 2.59
C PRO A 230 -30.90 -16.30 1.68
N PRO A 231 -31.06 -16.90 0.49
CA PRO A 231 -32.14 -16.55 -0.41
C PRO A 231 -33.49 -16.70 0.32
N PRO A 232 -34.46 -15.81 0.07
CA PRO A 232 -35.76 -15.90 0.70
C PRO A 232 -36.41 -17.24 0.36
N SER A 233 -36.89 -17.94 1.40
CA SER A 233 -37.65 -19.18 1.27
C SER A 233 -38.86 -18.93 0.36
N PRO A 234 -39.21 -19.86 -0.55
CA PRO A 234 -40.37 -19.70 -1.40
C PRO A 234 -41.63 -19.56 -0.55
N SER A 235 -42.39 -18.49 -0.79
CA SER A 235 -43.66 -18.22 -0.12
C SER A 235 -44.68 -19.29 -0.51
N THR A 236 -45.14 -20.08 0.46
CA THR A 236 -46.27 -20.98 0.29
C THR A 236 -47.55 -20.15 0.16
N THR A 237 -48.03 -19.96 -1.06
CA THR A 237 -49.36 -19.40 -1.29
C THR A 237 -50.39 -20.42 -0.83
N ALA A 238 -51.06 -20.14 0.29
CA ALA A 238 -52.22 -20.91 0.73
C ALA A 238 -53.39 -20.64 -0.24
N THR A 239 -53.72 -21.62 -1.07
CA THR A 239 -54.96 -21.63 -1.85
C THR A 239 -56.08 -22.15 -0.95
N THR A 240 -57.07 -21.30 -0.68
CA THR A 240 -58.27 -21.65 0.08
C THR A 240 -59.21 -22.53 -0.76
N LYS A 241 -59.77 -23.55 -0.10
CA LYS A 241 -60.63 -24.64 -0.59
C LYS A 241 -61.90 -24.24 -1.34
N MET A 242 -62.29 -25.08 -2.29
CA MET A 242 -63.65 -25.62 -2.58
C MET A 242 -63.42 -26.96 -3.31
N GLU A 243 -64.18 -28.04 -3.25
CA GLU A 243 -65.21 -28.65 -2.39
C GLU A 243 -65.38 -30.07 -3.00
N ASN A 244 -65.81 -31.06 -2.22
CA ASN A 244 -65.92 -32.48 -2.59
C ASN A 244 -66.76 -32.74 -3.86
N ASP A 245 -66.36 -33.71 -4.71
CA ASP A 245 -67.13 -34.96 -4.90
C ASP A 245 -66.49 -35.97 -5.88
N LYS A 246 -66.55 -37.25 -5.49
CA LYS A 246 -66.76 -38.50 -6.29
C LYS A 246 -65.64 -39.21 -7.09
N HIS A 247 -65.65 -40.54 -6.83
CA HIS A 247 -65.34 -41.72 -7.67
C HIS A 247 -63.86 -42.01 -7.99
N VAL A 248 -63.23 -43.05 -7.43
CA VAL A 248 -63.32 -44.52 -7.73
C VAL A 248 -62.95 -44.86 -9.17
N VAL A 249 -61.70 -45.32 -9.38
CA VAL A 249 -61.22 -46.53 -10.11
C VAL A 249 -59.67 -46.54 -9.96
N GLU A 250 -59.02 -47.59 -9.47
CA GLU A 250 -58.42 -48.71 -10.26
C GLU A 250 -57.58 -48.15 -11.44
N ASP A 251 -56.32 -48.50 -11.70
CA ASP A 251 -55.69 -49.80 -11.55
C ASP A 251 -54.19 -49.71 -11.94
N LEU A 252 -53.40 -50.68 -11.43
CA LEU A 252 -52.36 -51.48 -12.10
C LEU A 252 -51.12 -50.92 -12.85
N ILE A 253 -50.00 -51.62 -12.55
CA ILE A 253 -48.89 -52.10 -13.40
C ILE A 253 -47.65 -51.18 -13.53
N GLU A 254 -46.47 -51.54 -12.97
CA GLU A 254 -45.42 -52.43 -13.53
C GLU A 254 -44.77 -51.80 -14.80
N VAL A 255 -43.46 -51.79 -15.12
CA VAL A 255 -42.31 -52.67 -14.92
C VAL A 255 -41.03 -51.84 -15.15
N ARG A 256 -39.94 -52.30 -14.50
CA ARG A 256 -38.51 -52.12 -14.78
C ARG A 256 -38.09 -51.84 -16.24
N ALA A 257 -37.08 -50.99 -16.42
CA ALA A 257 -35.73 -51.35 -16.91
C ALA A 257 -34.78 -50.14 -16.76
#